data_AF-A0A7Y2MRL8-F1
#
_entry.id   AF-A0A7Y2MRL8-F1
#
_cell.length_a   1.000
_cell.length_b   1.000
_cell.length_c   1.000
_cell.angle_alpha   90.00
_cell.angle_beta   90.00
_cell.angle_gamma   90.00
#
_symmetry.space_group_name_H-M   'P 1'
#
loop_
_entity.id
_entity.type
_entity.pdbx_description
1 polymer ?
#
loop_
_entity_poly.entity_id
_entity_poly.type
_entity_poly.pdbx_seq_one_letter_code
_entity_poly.pdbx_strand_id
1 'polypeptide(L)'
;YPNMNGQLVFKNAVVKFPEVIKEALDATGIQASEIDMFIPHQANLRISKFVQKRLGLSDDQVYNNIQKYGNTTAASIPIALCEAWEAGKVKEGDVVCLAAFGSGFTWASALLKW
;
A
#
# COMPACT_ATOMS: atom_id res chain seq x y z
N TYR A 1 19.49 7.89 -16.86
CA TYR A 1 18.79 6.79 -16.17
C TYR A 1 18.66 7.13 -14.69
N PRO A 2 17.57 6.73 -14.00
CA PRO A 2 17.46 6.91 -12.55
C PRO A 2 18.59 6.12 -11.84
N ASN A 3 19.18 6.73 -10.81
CA ASN A 3 20.17 6.08 -9.93
C ASN A 3 19.49 5.74 -8.60
N MET A 4 19.68 4.50 -8.12
CA MET A 4 19.02 4.03 -6.90
C MET A 4 19.94 3.17 -6.04
N ASN A 5 20.07 3.52 -4.76
CA ASN A 5 20.57 2.59 -3.75
C ASN A 5 19.41 1.75 -3.21
N GLY A 6 19.18 0.58 -3.82
CA GLY A 6 18.02 -0.27 -3.51
C GLY A 6 17.97 -0.73 -2.04
N GLN A 7 19.13 -0.94 -1.40
CA GLN A 7 19.18 -1.36 0.01
C GLN A 7 18.72 -0.24 0.94
N LEU A 8 19.17 1.00 0.68
CA LEU A 8 18.75 2.17 1.44
C LEU A 8 17.25 2.44 1.24
N VAL A 9 16.76 2.38 0.00
CA VAL A 9 15.34 2.56 -0.33
C VAL A 9 14.49 1.52 0.40
N PHE A 10 14.88 0.25 0.33
CA PHE A 10 14.15 -0.84 0.99
C PHE A 10 14.08 -0.64 2.51
N LYS A 11 15.21 -0.32 3.16
CA LYS A 11 15.26 -0.08 4.62
C LYS A 11 14.35 1.06 5.04
N ASN A 12 14.34 2.17 4.30
CA ASN A 12 13.44 3.29 4.61
C ASN A 12 11.98 2.92 4.39
N ALA A 13 11.66 2.23 3.29
CA ALA A 13 10.29 1.85 2.96
C ALA A 13 9.66 0.93 4.03
N VAL A 14 10.38 -0.10 4.51
CA VAL A 14 9.84 -1.01 5.53
C VAL A 14 9.64 -0.34 6.90
N VAL A 15 10.29 0.79 7.15
CA VAL A 15 10.08 1.61 8.36
C VAL A 15 8.91 2.58 8.15
N LYS A 16 8.92 3.33 7.04
CA LYS A 16 7.99 4.43 6.81
C LYS A 16 6.57 4.02 6.44
N PHE A 17 6.38 2.92 5.70
CA PHE A 17 5.03 2.45 5.36
C PHE A 17 4.17 2.14 6.60
N PRO A 18 4.62 1.30 7.54
CA PRO A 18 3.83 1.02 8.73
C PRO A 18 3.61 2.25 9.62
N GLU A 19 4.59 3.15 9.73
CA GLU A 19 4.46 4.40 10.48
C GLU A 19 3.33 5.27 9.92
N VAL A 20 3.36 5.56 8.61
CA VAL A 20 2.37 6.45 7.99
C VAL A 20 0.97 5.81 7.93
N ILE A 21 0.87 4.49 7.79
CA ILE A 21 -0.43 3.79 7.88
C ILE A 21 -0.97 3.89 9.31
N LYS A 22 -0.12 3.68 10.32
CA LYS A 22 -0.52 3.82 11.73
C LYS A 22 -0.97 5.24 12.05
N GLU A 23 -0.30 6.26 11.53
CA GLU A 23 -0.72 7.65 11.71
C GLU A 23 -2.16 7.89 11.20
N ALA A 24 -2.52 7.35 10.03
CA ALA A 24 -3.88 7.46 9.51
C ALA A 24 -4.91 6.67 10.32
N LEU A 25 -4.55 5.47 10.79
CA LEU A 25 -5.40 4.66 11.68
C LEU A 25 -5.64 5.37 13.01
N ASP A 26 -4.58 5.86 13.66
CA ASP A 26 -4.68 6.61 14.91
C ASP A 26 -5.52 7.89 14.75
N ALA A 27 -5.35 8.61 13.64
CA ALA A 27 -6.08 9.85 13.37
C ALA A 27 -7.59 9.65 13.11
N THR A 28 -7.98 8.45 12.71
CA THR A 28 -9.38 8.10 12.39
C THR A 28 -10.05 7.23 13.45
N GLY A 29 -9.27 6.62 14.35
CA GLY A 29 -9.76 5.63 15.32
C GLY A 29 -10.10 4.26 14.69
N ILE A 30 -9.79 4.05 13.41
CA ILE A 30 -9.99 2.78 12.71
C ILE A 30 -8.89 1.81 13.11
N GLN A 31 -9.25 0.58 13.41
CA GLN A 31 -8.32 -0.50 13.70
C GLN A 31 -7.81 -1.14 12.41
N ALA A 32 -6.56 -1.64 12.41
CA ALA A 32 -6.01 -2.33 11.24
C ALA A 32 -6.85 -3.55 10.80
N SER A 33 -7.56 -4.20 11.73
CA SER A 33 -8.48 -5.30 11.47
C SER A 33 -9.74 -4.90 10.69
N GLU A 34 -10.05 -3.61 10.62
CA GLU A 34 -11.20 -3.07 9.88
C GLU A 34 -10.82 -2.68 8.44
N ILE A 35 -9.56 -2.85 8.03
CA ILE A 35 -9.15 -2.63 6.64
C ILE A 35 -9.67 -3.77 5.78
N ASP A 36 -10.58 -3.49 4.86
CA ASP A 36 -11.11 -4.48 3.92
C ASP A 36 -10.15 -4.70 2.73
N MET A 37 -9.47 -3.63 2.30
CA MET A 37 -8.51 -3.71 1.19
C MET A 37 -7.30 -2.80 1.39
N PHE A 38 -6.10 -3.37 1.30
CA PHE A 38 -4.84 -2.65 1.29
C PHE A 38 -4.23 -2.65 -0.12
N ILE A 39 -3.97 -1.45 -0.64
CA ILE A 39 -3.40 -1.22 -1.96
C ILE A 39 -2.10 -0.42 -1.83
N PRO A 40 -0.95 -1.10 -1.69
CA PRO A 40 0.34 -0.43 -1.61
C PRO A 40 0.83 0.07 -2.97
N HIS A 41 1.74 1.03 -2.96
CA HIS A 41 2.58 1.31 -4.10
C HIS A 41 3.38 0.06 -4.53
N GLN A 42 3.26 -0.31 -5.80
CA GLN A 42 3.79 -1.53 -6.41
C GLN A 42 5.30 -1.42 -6.72
N ALA A 43 6.14 -1.20 -5.72
CA ALA A 43 7.61 -1.10 -5.89
C ALA A 43 8.32 -2.45 -5.76
N ASN A 44 7.94 -3.24 -4.76
CA ASN A 44 8.55 -4.53 -4.48
C ASN A 44 7.60 -5.39 -3.63
N LEU A 45 7.34 -6.62 -4.07
CA LEU A 45 6.46 -7.54 -3.36
C LEU A 45 6.92 -7.84 -1.92
N ARG A 46 8.23 -7.82 -1.65
CA ARG A 46 8.76 -8.03 -0.29
C ARG A 46 8.38 -6.90 0.68
N ILE A 47 8.28 -5.67 0.19
CA ILE A 47 7.83 -4.53 0.99
C ILE A 47 6.34 -4.70 1.31
N SER A 48 5.51 -5.00 0.29
CA SER A 48 4.08 -5.26 0.50
C SER A 48 3.84 -6.37 1.53
N LYS A 49 4.54 -7.51 1.39
CA LYS A 49 4.40 -8.64 2.34
C LYS A 49 4.86 -8.29 3.75
N PHE A 50 5.87 -7.44 3.89
CA PHE A 50 6.32 -6.97 5.19
C PHE A 50 5.23 -6.11 5.86
N VAL A 51 4.66 -5.15 5.12
CA VAL A 51 3.62 -4.26 5.63
C VAL A 51 2.35 -5.04 5.97
N GLN A 52 1.90 -5.93 5.09
CA GLN A 52 0.79 -6.85 5.32
C GLN A 52 0.94 -7.60 6.65
N LYS A 53 2.08 -8.26 6.88
CA LYS A 53 2.35 -8.99 8.13
C LYS A 53 2.34 -8.08 9.35
N ARG A 54 2.87 -6.86 9.23
CA ARG A 54 2.92 -5.90 10.34
C ARG A 54 1.54 -5.34 10.70
N LEU A 55 0.63 -5.27 9.73
CA LEU A 55 -0.77 -4.89 9.94
C LEU A 55 -1.68 -6.07 10.33
N GLY A 56 -1.20 -7.31 10.21
CA GLY A 56 -1.99 -8.52 10.50
C GLY A 56 -3.04 -8.84 9.44
N LEU A 57 -2.87 -8.36 8.20
CA LEU A 57 -3.81 -8.55 7.10
C LEU A 57 -3.64 -9.92 6.44
N SER A 58 -4.75 -10.54 6.04
CA SER A 58 -4.75 -11.76 5.23
C SER A 58 -4.40 -11.48 3.76
N ASP A 59 -4.13 -12.53 2.99
CA ASP A 59 -3.75 -12.41 1.57
C ASP A 59 -4.86 -11.83 0.69
N ASP A 60 -6.13 -12.03 1.07
CA ASP A 60 -7.30 -11.49 0.36
C ASP A 60 -7.61 -10.02 0.69
N GLN A 61 -7.03 -9.49 1.77
CA GLN A 61 -7.08 -8.07 2.14
C GLN A 61 -5.97 -7.25 1.48
N VAL A 62 -5.15 -7.80 0.59
CA VAL A 62 -4.06 -7.06 -0.08
C VAL A 62 -4.09 -7.27 -1.59
N TYR A 63 -4.21 -6.17 -2.35
CA TYR A 63 -4.14 -6.24 -3.81
C TYR A 63 -2.73 -5.97 -4.33
N ASN A 64 -2.21 -6.91 -5.14
CA ASN A 64 -0.91 -6.78 -5.80
C ASN A 64 -1.01 -7.17 -7.28
N ASN A 65 -0.54 -6.29 -8.15
CA ASN A 65 -0.43 -6.53 -9.59
C ASN A 65 0.96 -6.21 -10.16
N ILE A 66 1.97 -6.03 -9.28
CA ILE A 66 3.37 -5.81 -9.65
C ILE A 66 3.93 -6.89 -10.60
N GLN A 67 3.43 -8.12 -10.54
CA GLN A 67 3.80 -9.22 -11.44
C GLN A 67 3.35 -8.99 -12.90
N LYS A 68 2.34 -8.16 -13.11
CA LYS A 68 1.83 -7.79 -14.45
C LYS A 68 2.53 -6.56 -15.00
N TYR A 69 2.70 -5.52 -14.18
CA TYR A 69 3.11 -4.18 -14.66
C TYR A 69 4.47 -3.70 -14.13
N GLY A 70 5.06 -4.39 -13.16
CA GLY A 70 6.21 -3.88 -12.41
C GLY A 70 5.88 -2.59 -11.65
N ASN A 71 6.89 -1.74 -11.47
CA ASN A 71 6.72 -0.45 -10.81
C ASN A 71 6.37 0.64 -11.84
N THR A 72 5.14 1.15 -11.77
CA THR A 72 4.63 2.23 -12.64
C THR A 72 4.64 3.61 -11.95
N THR A 73 5.46 3.77 -10.90
CA THR A 73 5.65 5.01 -10.16
C THR A 73 4.32 5.53 -9.59
N ALA A 74 3.87 6.72 -9.99
CA ALA A 74 2.64 7.32 -9.46
C ALA A 74 1.37 6.57 -9.91
N ALA A 75 1.43 5.84 -11.02
CA ALA A 75 0.30 5.08 -11.55
C ALA A 75 0.07 3.75 -10.81
N SER A 76 1.01 3.29 -9.97
CA SER A 76 0.93 1.97 -9.33
C SER A 76 -0.32 1.79 -8.48
N ILE A 77 -0.71 2.80 -7.71
CA ILE A 77 -1.90 2.72 -6.83
C ILE A 77 -3.19 2.84 -7.66
N PRO A 78 -3.37 3.85 -8.53
CA PRO A 78 -4.59 3.96 -9.34
C PRO A 78 -4.88 2.73 -10.20
N ILE A 79 -3.86 2.13 -10.84
CA ILE A 79 -4.04 0.92 -11.63
C ILE A 79 -4.48 -0.25 -10.75
N ALA A 80 -3.80 -0.47 -9.62
CA ALA A 80 -4.14 -1.56 -8.69
C ALA A 80 -5.54 -1.38 -8.07
N LEU A 81 -5.93 -0.17 -7.70
CA LEU A 81 -7.25 0.15 -7.18
C LEU A 81 -8.35 -0.08 -8.21
N CYS A 82 -8.15 0.36 -9.45
CA CYS A 82 -9.09 0.14 -10.54
C CYS A 82 -9.30 -1.36 -10.80
N GLU A 83 -8.22 -2.14 -10.93
CA GLU A 83 -8.34 -3.60 -11.13
C GLU A 83 -8.96 -4.32 -9.92
N ALA A 84 -8.70 -3.86 -8.69
CA ALA A 84 -9.33 -4.43 -7.50
C ALA A 84 -10.85 -4.19 -7.48
N TRP A 85 -11.27 -2.97 -7.86
CA TRP A 85 -12.67 -2.60 -7.99
C TRP A 85 -13.38 -3.39 -9.11
N GLU A 86 -12.79 -3.45 -10.31
CA GLU A 86 -13.33 -4.23 -11.43
C GLU A 86 -13.44 -5.73 -11.11
N ALA A 87 -12.55 -6.25 -10.28
CA ALA A 87 -12.58 -7.64 -9.80
C ALA A 87 -13.58 -7.88 -8.64
N GLY A 88 -14.34 -6.86 -8.22
CA GLY A 88 -15.30 -6.94 -7.12
C GLY A 88 -14.66 -7.16 -5.74
N LYS A 89 -13.37 -6.82 -5.60
CA LYS A 89 -12.61 -6.91 -4.34
C LYS A 89 -12.73 -5.67 -3.47
N VAL A 90 -13.12 -4.54 -4.07
CA VAL A 90 -13.47 -3.30 -3.38
C VAL A 90 -14.94 -3.00 -3.66
N LYS A 91 -15.71 -2.76 -2.62
CA LYS A 91 -17.17 -2.55 -2.65
C LYS A 91 -17.55 -1.30 -1.85
N GLU A 92 -18.74 -0.79 -2.11
CA GLU A 92 -19.32 0.31 -1.32
C GLU A 92 -19.33 -0.06 0.18
N GLY A 93 -18.82 0.85 0.99
CA GLY A 93 -18.69 0.68 2.43
C GLY A 93 -17.37 0.04 2.87
N ASP A 94 -16.50 -0.43 1.98
CA ASP A 94 -15.20 -0.98 2.35
C ASP A 94 -14.26 0.11 2.88
N VAL A 95 -13.41 -0.23 3.85
CA VAL A 95 -12.28 0.59 4.26
C VAL A 95 -11.06 0.24 3.41
N VAL A 96 -10.69 1.13 2.50
CA VAL A 96 -9.54 0.97 1.62
C VAL A 96 -8.34 1.76 2.16
N CYS A 97 -7.25 1.06 2.42
CA CYS A 97 -5.98 1.64 2.82
C CYS A 97 -5.04 1.75 1.62
N LEU A 98 -4.62 2.98 1.29
CA LEU A 98 -3.60 3.27 0.29
C LEU A 98 -2.32 3.67 1.02
N ALA A 99 -1.16 3.23 0.53
CA ALA A 99 0.12 3.72 1.04
C ALA A 99 1.22 3.74 -0.02
N ALA A 100 2.04 4.78 0.00
CA ALA A 100 3.12 4.97 -0.95
C ALA A 100 4.42 5.45 -0.28
N PHE A 101 5.54 5.13 -0.93
CA PHE A 101 6.87 5.65 -0.64
C PHE A 101 7.60 5.90 -1.95
N GLY A 102 8.29 7.04 -2.06
CA GLY A 102 9.00 7.45 -3.26
C GLY A 102 10.31 8.18 -2.96
N SER A 103 11.12 8.36 -3.99
CA SER A 103 12.38 9.12 -3.91
C SER A 103 12.13 10.58 -3.54
N GLY A 104 12.94 11.12 -2.62
CA GLY A 104 12.75 12.44 -2.02
C GLY A 104 13.41 12.57 -0.64
N PHE A 105 13.15 11.70 0.34
CA PHE A 105 12.09 10.68 0.41
C PHE A 105 10.72 11.31 0.69
N THR A 106 9.69 10.76 0.06
CA THR A 106 8.29 11.13 0.29
C THR A 106 7.48 9.88 0.60
N TRP A 107 6.50 10.00 1.47
CA TRP A 107 5.59 8.92 1.82
C TRP A 107 4.24 9.48 2.26
N ALA A 108 3.19 8.68 2.08
CA ALA A 108 1.84 9.03 2.48
C ALA A 108 1.02 7.76 2.64
N SER A 109 -0.04 7.86 3.44
CA SER A 109 -1.16 6.92 3.45
C SER A 109 -2.46 7.68 3.26
N ALA A 110 -3.50 6.95 2.85
CA ALA A 110 -4.87 7.43 2.88
C ALA A 110 -5.77 6.27 3.30
N LEU A 111 -6.73 6.56 4.18
CA LEU A 111 -7.86 5.68 4.45
C LEU A 111 -9.07 6.26 3.75
N LEU A 112 -9.71 5.43 2.93
CA LEU A 112 -10.90 5.77 2.18
C LEU A 112 -12.04 4.90 2.68
N LYS A 113 -13.20 5.50 2.91
CA LYS A 113 -14.45 4.76 2.89
C LYS A 113 -14.90 4.75 1.43
N TRP A 114 -14.83 3.59 0.79
CA TRP A 114 -15.19 3.43 -0.62
C TRP A 114 -16.69 3.53 -0.81
#